data_AF-A0A255TS84-F1
#
_entry.id   AF-A0A255TS84-F1
#
_cell.length_a   1.000
_cell.length_b   1.000
_cell.length_c   1.000
_cell.angle_alpha   90.00
_cell.angle_beta   90.00
_cell.angle_gamma   90.00
#
_symmetry.space_group_name_H-M   'P 1'
#
loop_
_entity.id
_entity.type
_entity.pdbx_description
1 polymer ?
#
loop_
_entity_poly.entity_id
_entity_poly.type
_entity_poly.pdbx_seq_one_letter_code
_entity_poly.pdbx_strand_id
1 'polypeptide(L)'
;MPKTRKCAYCGKVFTTNSGMQKYCSEECAEQAKENKKKRQRDFLRAVEPVMELQQQEYLTFSKAAILLGCTRQYVYKLVEQGKLPASRLSSRMALVRKSDIENMFEANPYNRVLPCTKPKKSVSKKIKNSAKDKAKEERATDEVLEYYSGEEVKQIYKVKQSWLYASAKRHQIPMCRIAGRNYYSKKHIDAVFGTTIDLDAIVDWLSPQEVADRYGINLTAVRSYAHRHKIPSKP
;
A
#
# COMPACT_ATOMS: atom_id res chain seq x y z
N MET A 1 32.44 -30.07 62.73
CA MET A 1 31.78 -28.77 62.45
C MET A 1 30.35 -29.00 61.96
N PRO A 2 29.36 -28.22 62.39
CA PRO A 2 27.99 -28.30 61.88
C PRO A 2 27.93 -27.90 60.40
N LYS A 3 27.22 -28.67 59.58
CA LYS A 3 27.07 -28.40 58.15
C LYS A 3 26.01 -27.31 57.96
N THR A 4 26.38 -26.20 57.32
CA THR A 4 25.48 -25.10 57.00
C THR A 4 25.05 -25.12 55.53
N ARG A 5 23.80 -24.76 55.24
CA ARG A 5 23.26 -24.64 53.88
C ARG A 5 22.37 -23.40 53.76
N LYS A 6 22.15 -22.94 52.52
CA LYS A 6 21.16 -21.89 52.22
C LYS A 6 19.79 -22.53 52.01
N CYS A 7 18.75 -21.96 52.63
CA CYS A 7 17.36 -22.38 52.44
C CYS A 7 16.91 -22.12 51.01
N ALA A 8 16.36 -23.15 50.34
CA ALA A 8 15.92 -23.07 48.95
C ALA A 8 14.68 -22.16 48.73
N TYR A 9 14.10 -21.62 49.80
CA TYR A 9 12.96 -20.71 49.75
C TYR A 9 13.34 -19.27 50.12
N CYS A 10 13.79 -19.04 51.36
CA CYS A 10 14.09 -17.70 51.88
C CYS A 10 15.57 -17.28 51.76
N GLY A 11 16.44 -18.12 51.20
CA GLY A 11 17.87 -17.83 51.00
C GLY A 11 18.75 -17.80 52.26
N LYS A 12 18.15 -17.71 53.46
CA LYS A 12 18.85 -17.68 54.76
C LYS A 12 19.75 -18.90 54.96
N VAL A 13 20.92 -18.69 55.57
CA VAL A 13 21.83 -19.78 55.97
C VAL A 13 21.32 -20.42 57.26
N PHE A 14 21.32 -21.74 57.33
CA PHE A 14 20.90 -22.50 58.52
C PHE A 14 21.76 -23.76 58.70
N THR A 15 21.81 -24.28 59.92
CA THR A 15 22.46 -25.56 60.26
C THR A 15 21.54 -26.72 59.93
N THR A 16 22.03 -27.71 59.17
CA THR A 16 21.22 -28.88 58.79
C THR A 16 21.37 -30.03 59.78
N ASN A 17 20.25 -30.59 60.23
CA ASN A 17 20.22 -31.80 61.06
C ASN A 17 20.32 -33.08 60.19
N SER A 18 19.91 -33.00 58.92
CA SER A 18 20.03 -34.08 57.93
C SER A 18 20.62 -33.56 56.61
N GLY A 19 21.44 -34.38 55.94
CA GLY A 19 22.00 -34.05 54.61
C GLY A 19 20.92 -33.85 53.53
N MET A 20 19.70 -34.37 53.75
CA MET A 20 18.56 -34.20 52.85
C MET A 20 17.80 -32.88 53.05
N GLN A 21 18.06 -32.15 54.15
CA GLN A 21 17.30 -30.95 54.54
C GLN A 21 17.58 -29.77 53.57
N LYS A 22 16.51 -29.23 52.98
CA LYS A 22 16.55 -28.15 51.97
C LYS A 22 16.02 -26.79 52.45
N TYR A 23 15.30 -26.79 53.58
CA TYR A 23 14.61 -25.62 54.13
C TYR A 23 14.94 -25.44 55.62
N CYS A 24 14.94 -24.20 56.09
CA CYS A 24 15.25 -23.84 57.48
C CYS A 24 14.10 -24.08 58.46
N SER A 25 12.86 -24.11 57.99
CA SER A 25 11.64 -24.39 58.77
C SER A 25 10.62 -25.15 57.92
N GLU A 26 9.63 -25.77 58.56
CA GLU A 26 8.52 -26.42 57.88
C GLU A 26 7.69 -25.42 57.07
N GLU A 27 7.42 -24.24 57.63
CA GLU A 27 6.77 -23.11 56.93
C GLU A 27 7.46 -22.79 55.60
N CYS A 28 8.79 -22.74 55.56
CA CYS A 28 9.56 -22.50 54.34
C CYS A 28 9.44 -23.65 53.33
N ALA A 29 9.22 -24.88 53.78
CA ALA A 29 8.98 -26.03 52.91
C ALA A 29 7.54 -26.01 52.34
N GLU A 30 6.55 -25.65 53.16
CA GLU A 30 5.15 -25.50 52.74
C GLU A 30 4.97 -24.34 51.77
N GLN A 31 5.48 -23.15 52.09
CA GLN A 31 5.40 -21.99 51.20
C GLN A 31 6.14 -22.23 49.86
N ALA A 32 7.23 -23.02 49.86
CA ALA A 32 7.87 -23.45 48.61
C ALA A 32 6.98 -24.40 47.79
N LYS A 33 6.27 -25.34 48.44
CA LYS A 33 5.31 -26.26 47.82
C LYS A 33 4.10 -25.50 47.25
N GLU A 34 3.58 -24.52 47.99
CA GLU A 34 2.50 -23.65 47.54
C GLU A 34 2.91 -22.75 46.37
N ASN A 35 4.06 -22.08 46.44
CA ASN A 35 4.56 -21.27 45.33
C ASN A 35 4.80 -22.12 44.07
N LYS A 36 5.23 -23.38 44.20
CA LYS A 36 5.30 -24.30 43.05
C LYS A 36 3.92 -24.62 42.47
N LYS A 37 2.92 -24.92 43.32
CA LYS A 37 1.52 -25.13 42.88
C LYS A 37 0.90 -23.87 42.27
N LYS A 38 1.19 -22.68 42.80
CA LYS A 38 0.71 -21.39 42.30
C LYS A 38 1.30 -21.11 40.92
N ARG A 39 2.63 -21.16 40.76
CA ARG A 39 3.30 -21.04 39.46
C ARG A 39 2.76 -22.02 38.40
N GLN A 40 2.47 -23.26 38.79
CA GLN A 40 1.87 -24.24 37.87
C GLN A 40 0.45 -23.82 37.41
N ARG A 41 -0.41 -23.35 38.33
CA ARG A 41 -1.75 -22.86 37.99
C ARG A 41 -1.71 -21.59 37.17
N ASP A 42 -0.83 -20.65 37.51
CA ASP A 42 -0.65 -19.39 36.79
C ASP A 42 -0.17 -19.65 35.34
N PHE A 43 0.73 -20.63 35.15
CA PHE A 43 1.14 -21.09 33.82
C PHE A 43 -0.02 -21.71 33.03
N LEU A 44 -0.79 -22.62 33.63
CA LEU A 44 -1.95 -23.23 32.96
C LEU A 44 -2.97 -22.18 32.54
N ARG A 45 -3.35 -21.26 33.44
CA ARG A 45 -4.26 -20.14 33.16
C ARG A 45 -3.75 -19.20 32.06
N ALA A 46 -2.44 -19.02 31.93
CA ALA A 46 -1.85 -18.19 30.86
C ALA A 46 -1.89 -18.87 29.48
N VAL A 47 -1.87 -20.21 29.43
CA VAL A 47 -1.86 -21.00 28.19
C VAL A 47 -3.28 -21.36 27.72
N GLU A 48 -4.21 -21.56 28.66
CA GLU A 48 -5.64 -21.83 28.46
C GLU A 48 -6.29 -21.01 27.31
N PRO A 49 -6.21 -19.65 27.27
CA PRO A 49 -6.82 -18.87 26.19
C PRO A 49 -6.15 -19.07 24.82
N VAL A 50 -4.90 -19.57 24.75
CA VAL A 50 -4.26 -19.91 23.47
C VAL A 50 -4.76 -21.26 22.96
N MET A 51 -5.01 -22.22 23.85
CA MET A 51 -5.55 -23.53 23.49
C MET A 51 -6.99 -23.43 22.96
N GLU A 52 -7.85 -22.64 23.60
CA GLU A 52 -9.23 -22.39 23.13
C GLU A 52 -9.26 -21.78 21.72
N LEU A 53 -8.29 -20.91 21.38
CA LEU A 53 -8.20 -20.30 20.05
C LEU A 53 -7.85 -21.32 18.96
N GLN A 54 -7.11 -22.40 19.28
CA GLN A 54 -6.75 -23.43 18.30
C GLN A 54 -7.92 -24.35 17.94
N GLN A 55 -8.92 -24.46 18.81
CA GLN A 55 -10.15 -25.25 18.61
C GLN A 55 -11.22 -24.50 17.79
N GLN A 56 -11.10 -23.18 17.64
CA GLN A 56 -12.09 -22.37 16.91
C GLN A 56 -11.86 -22.43 15.40
N GLU A 57 -12.84 -22.96 14.66
CA GLU A 57 -12.82 -23.01 13.19
C GLU A 57 -12.89 -21.62 12.54
N TYR A 58 -13.60 -20.69 13.16
CA TYR A 58 -13.83 -19.33 12.66
C TYR A 58 -13.15 -18.30 13.55
N LEU A 59 -12.19 -17.56 12.98
CA LEU A 59 -11.30 -16.67 13.70
C LEU A 59 -11.55 -15.22 13.28
N THR A 60 -11.73 -14.32 14.25
CA THR A 60 -11.67 -12.88 13.99
C THR A 60 -10.24 -12.48 13.62
N PHE A 61 -10.05 -11.36 12.91
CA PHE A 61 -8.72 -10.96 12.43
C PHE A 61 -7.69 -10.75 13.55
N SER A 62 -8.11 -10.41 14.77
CA SER A 62 -7.23 -10.36 15.94
C SER A 62 -6.81 -11.75 16.40
N LYS A 63 -7.74 -12.70 16.49
CA LYS A 63 -7.47 -14.11 16.83
C LYS A 63 -6.57 -14.79 15.78
N ALA A 64 -6.86 -14.58 14.50
CA ALA A 64 -6.04 -15.06 13.39
C ALA A 64 -4.61 -14.48 13.44
N ALA A 65 -4.45 -13.20 13.79
CA ALA A 65 -3.13 -12.58 13.94
C ALA A 65 -2.30 -13.22 15.07
N ILE A 66 -2.93 -13.54 16.20
CA ILE A 66 -2.30 -14.25 17.33
C ILE A 66 -1.88 -15.66 16.90
N LEU A 67 -2.76 -16.41 16.24
CA LEU A 67 -2.46 -17.77 15.76
C LEU A 67 -1.32 -17.78 14.73
N LEU A 68 -1.26 -16.78 13.85
CA LEU A 68 -0.20 -16.61 12.86
C LEU A 68 1.11 -16.02 13.43
N GLY A 69 1.14 -15.59 14.69
CA GLY A 69 2.29 -14.89 15.28
C GLY A 69 2.62 -13.56 14.59
N CYS A 70 1.63 -12.88 14.00
CA CYS A 70 1.83 -11.68 13.18
C CYS A 70 0.99 -10.48 13.67
N THR A 71 1.21 -9.29 13.10
CA THR A 71 0.39 -8.12 13.44
C THR A 71 -0.99 -8.18 12.79
N ARG A 72 -2.01 -7.63 13.45
CA ARG A 72 -3.38 -7.54 12.88
C ARG A 72 -3.40 -6.83 11.51
N GLN A 73 -2.52 -5.85 11.31
CA GLN A 73 -2.34 -5.15 10.04
C GLN A 73 -1.84 -6.08 8.92
N TYR A 74 -1.00 -7.07 9.22
CA TYR A 74 -0.55 -8.05 8.24
C TYR A 74 -1.70 -8.95 7.77
N VAL A 75 -2.61 -9.35 8.66
CA VAL A 75 -3.82 -10.10 8.29
C VAL A 75 -4.71 -9.28 7.34
N TYR A 76 -4.98 -8.00 7.63
CA TYR A 76 -5.69 -7.11 6.70
C TYR A 76 -5.01 -7.07 5.32
N LYS A 77 -3.68 -6.94 5.29
CA LYS A 77 -2.88 -6.92 4.05
C LYS A 77 -2.93 -8.23 3.27
N LEU A 78 -3.04 -9.39 3.93
CA LEU A 78 -3.22 -10.68 3.26
C LEU A 78 -4.60 -10.79 2.59
N VAL A 79 -5.64 -10.33 3.29
CA VAL A 79 -7.03 -10.30 2.78
C VAL A 79 -7.16 -9.30 1.61
N GLU A 80 -6.60 -8.09 1.75
CA GLU A 80 -6.57 -7.07 0.69
C GLU A 80 -5.80 -7.53 -0.56
N GLN A 81 -4.76 -8.36 -0.38
CA GLN A 81 -4.02 -9.00 -1.48
C GLN A 81 -4.73 -10.21 -2.09
N GLY A 82 -5.90 -10.61 -1.59
CA GLY A 82 -6.62 -11.81 -2.04
C GLY A 82 -5.89 -13.12 -1.75
N LYS A 83 -4.92 -13.12 -0.82
CA LYS A 83 -4.14 -14.33 -0.44
C LYS A 83 -4.81 -15.15 0.65
N LEU A 84 -5.55 -14.48 1.52
CA LEU A 84 -6.28 -15.10 2.62
C LEU A 84 -7.78 -14.80 2.44
N PRO A 85 -8.62 -15.83 2.17
CA PRO A 85 -10.06 -15.68 2.16
C PRO A 85 -10.59 -15.14 3.50
N ALA A 86 -11.58 -14.25 3.45
CA ALA A 86 -12.27 -13.76 4.63
C ALA A 86 -13.75 -13.47 4.33
N SER A 87 -14.63 -13.87 5.24
CA SER A 87 -16.07 -13.63 5.17
C SER A 87 -16.44 -12.39 5.99
N ARG A 88 -17.09 -11.40 5.36
CA ARG A 88 -17.52 -10.15 5.99
C ARG A 88 -18.99 -10.25 6.40
N LEU A 89 -19.24 -10.66 7.65
CA LEU A 89 -20.59 -10.81 8.20
C LEU A 89 -21.23 -9.46 8.58
N SER A 90 -20.43 -8.42 8.86
CA SER A 90 -20.93 -7.09 9.21
C SER A 90 -19.92 -5.99 8.83
N SER A 91 -20.34 -4.73 8.88
CA SER A 91 -19.49 -3.57 8.57
C SER A 91 -18.22 -3.52 9.45
N ARG A 92 -18.33 -3.99 10.70
CA ARG A 92 -17.23 -4.05 11.68
C ARG A 92 -16.66 -5.45 11.93
N MET A 93 -17.26 -6.50 11.36
CA MET A 93 -16.92 -7.89 11.68
C MET A 93 -16.59 -8.70 10.41
N ALA A 94 -15.38 -9.25 10.40
CA ALA A 94 -14.91 -10.20 9.40
C ALA A 94 -14.26 -11.41 10.09
N LEU A 95 -14.50 -12.59 9.52
CA LEU A 95 -14.02 -13.88 9.99
C LEU A 95 -13.16 -14.55 8.91
N VAL A 96 -12.16 -15.28 9.35
CA VAL A 96 -11.28 -16.14 8.54
C VAL A 96 -11.52 -17.57 9.00
N ARG A 97 -11.63 -18.55 8.08
CA ARG A 97 -11.67 -19.96 8.48
C ARG A 97 -10.25 -20.45 8.74
N LYS A 98 -10.07 -21.30 9.74
CA LYS A 98 -8.77 -21.93 10.02
C LYS A 98 -8.26 -22.74 8.83
N SER A 99 -9.16 -23.46 8.14
CA SER A 99 -8.88 -24.14 6.86
C SER A 99 -8.30 -23.21 5.79
N ASP A 100 -8.76 -21.96 5.72
CA ASP A 100 -8.30 -21.00 4.70
C ASP A 100 -6.87 -20.51 4.99
N ILE A 101 -6.49 -20.49 6.27
CA ILE A 101 -5.11 -20.23 6.71
C ILE A 101 -4.22 -21.43 6.36
N GLU A 102 -4.67 -22.65 6.63
CA GLU A 102 -3.96 -23.90 6.33
C GLU A 102 -3.73 -24.05 4.82
N ASN A 103 -4.80 -23.91 4.02
CA ASN A 103 -4.75 -23.87 2.55
C ASN A 103 -3.78 -22.78 2.00
N MET A 104 -3.72 -21.60 2.64
CA MET A 104 -2.78 -20.53 2.26
C MET A 104 -1.31 -20.93 2.49
N PHE A 105 -1.02 -21.70 3.53
CA PHE A 105 0.33 -22.23 3.78
C PHE A 105 0.69 -23.36 2.82
N GLU A 106 -0.23 -24.29 2.58
CA GLU A 106 -0.05 -25.40 1.62
C GLU A 106 0.19 -24.89 0.19
N ALA A 107 -0.56 -23.88 -0.23
CA ALA A 107 -0.42 -23.26 -1.56
C ALA A 107 0.86 -22.42 -1.74
N ASN A 108 1.58 -22.09 -0.66
CA ASN A 108 2.78 -21.26 -0.69
C ASN A 108 3.87 -21.80 0.27
N PRO A 109 4.46 -22.96 -0.05
CA PRO A 109 5.55 -23.55 0.74
C PRO A 109 6.75 -22.61 0.83
N TYR A 110 7.54 -22.75 1.90
CA TYR A 110 8.69 -21.88 2.15
C TYR A 110 9.77 -22.02 1.07
N ASN A 111 9.83 -21.04 0.19
CA ASN A 111 10.92 -20.87 -0.76
C ASN A 111 12.07 -20.13 -0.07
N ARG A 112 13.23 -20.79 0.09
CA ARG A 112 14.42 -20.20 0.72
C ARG A 112 14.85 -18.94 -0.03
N VAL A 113 14.58 -17.79 0.58
CA VAL A 113 15.06 -16.50 0.07
C VAL A 113 16.57 -16.41 0.34
N LEU A 114 17.37 -16.78 -0.65
CA LEU A 114 18.80 -16.48 -0.62
C LEU A 114 18.98 -14.95 -0.53
N PRO A 115 19.86 -14.43 0.34
CA PRO A 115 20.22 -13.02 0.37
C PRO A 115 20.99 -12.60 -0.89
N CYS A 116 20.28 -12.46 -2.01
CA CYS A 116 20.84 -11.85 -3.20
C CYS A 116 21.13 -10.37 -2.89
N THR A 117 22.40 -9.97 -3.01
CA THR A 117 22.84 -8.57 -3.10
C THR A 117 22.34 -7.97 -4.42
N LYS A 118 21.03 -7.78 -4.53
CA LYS A 118 20.39 -7.27 -5.74
C LYS A 118 20.92 -5.86 -6.02
N PRO A 119 21.60 -5.60 -7.16
CA PRO A 119 21.83 -4.23 -7.58
C PRO A 119 20.48 -3.53 -7.73
N LYS A 120 20.38 -2.28 -7.25
CA LYS A 120 19.12 -1.52 -7.21
C LYS A 120 18.47 -1.47 -8.61
N LYS A 121 17.44 -2.29 -8.82
CA LYS A 121 16.54 -2.20 -9.98
C LYS A 121 15.15 -1.79 -9.49
N SER A 122 14.57 -0.86 -10.23
CA SER A 122 13.33 -0.14 -9.93
C SER A 122 12.10 -1.05 -9.83
N VAL A 123 11.07 -0.54 -9.16
CA VAL A 123 9.81 -1.24 -8.89
C VAL A 123 9.12 -1.69 -10.19
N SER A 124 9.18 -2.99 -10.47
CA SER A 124 8.33 -3.66 -11.47
C SER A 124 7.10 -4.24 -10.78
N LYS A 125 5.96 -3.55 -10.90
CA LYS A 125 4.68 -3.98 -10.32
C LYS A 125 4.06 -5.10 -11.18
N LYS A 126 4.34 -6.36 -10.84
CA LYS A 126 3.72 -7.53 -11.48
C LYS A 126 2.26 -7.64 -11.00
N ILE A 127 1.31 -7.23 -11.83
CA ILE A 127 -0.11 -7.55 -11.66
C ILE A 127 -0.32 -8.99 -12.16
N LYS A 128 -1.10 -9.79 -11.42
CA LYS A 128 -1.55 -11.12 -11.87
C LYS A 128 -2.92 -10.99 -12.51
N ASN A 129 -3.14 -11.71 -13.60
CA ASN A 129 -4.45 -11.84 -14.24
C ASN A 129 -5.33 -12.82 -13.46
N SER A 130 -6.64 -12.56 -13.44
CA SER A 130 -7.69 -13.58 -13.32
C SER A 130 -8.89 -13.09 -14.12
N ALA A 131 -9.35 -13.90 -15.08
CA ALA A 131 -10.62 -13.69 -15.79
C ALA A 131 -11.80 -13.84 -14.79
N LYS A 132 -13.05 -13.41 -15.01
CA LYS A 132 -13.98 -13.66 -16.13
C LYS A 132 -15.30 -12.91 -15.82
N ASP A 133 -16.13 -12.32 -16.69
CA ASP A 133 -16.20 -12.14 -18.16
C ASP A 133 -17.03 -10.88 -18.50
N LYS A 134 -16.85 -10.29 -19.70
CA LYS A 134 -17.92 -10.06 -20.73
C LYS A 134 -17.53 -9.01 -21.80
N ALA A 135 -17.39 -9.51 -23.02
CA ALA A 135 -17.36 -8.89 -24.35
C ALA A 135 -17.69 -7.38 -24.52
N LYS A 136 -16.85 -6.69 -25.31
CA LYS A 136 -17.19 -6.41 -26.73
C LYS A 136 -15.95 -6.10 -27.59
N GLU A 137 -15.91 -6.68 -28.78
CA GLU A 137 -15.15 -6.23 -29.96
C GLU A 137 -15.61 -4.80 -30.38
N GLU A 138 -14.95 -4.02 -31.24
CA GLU A 138 -13.98 -4.34 -32.29
C GLU A 138 -13.33 -3.05 -32.82
N ARG A 139 -12.07 -3.08 -33.26
CA ARG A 139 -11.60 -2.74 -34.62
C ARG A 139 -10.10 -2.49 -34.67
N ALA A 140 -9.43 -3.28 -35.49
CA ALA A 140 -8.08 -3.01 -35.93
C ALA A 140 -8.09 -1.86 -36.96
N THR A 141 -7.08 -1.00 -36.86
CA THR A 141 -6.50 -0.30 -38.00
C THR A 141 -4.99 -0.53 -37.90
N ASP A 142 -4.38 -1.11 -38.92
CA ASP A 142 -2.90 -1.13 -39.10
C ASP A 142 -2.40 0.27 -39.49
N GLU A 143 -2.80 1.27 -38.70
CA GLU A 143 -2.15 2.55 -38.69
C GLU A 143 -0.89 2.40 -37.85
N VAL A 144 0.26 2.55 -38.52
CA VAL A 144 1.57 2.72 -37.89
C VAL A 144 1.39 3.67 -36.71
N LEU A 145 1.51 3.13 -35.48
CA LEU A 145 1.31 3.90 -34.26
C LEU A 145 2.44 4.92 -34.19
N GLU A 146 2.18 6.09 -34.78
CA GLU A 146 3.12 7.19 -34.75
C GLU A 146 3.21 7.72 -33.31
N TYR A 147 4.45 7.85 -32.86
CA TYR A 147 4.79 8.43 -31.58
C TYR A 147 5.60 9.70 -31.80
N TYR A 148 5.32 10.74 -31.02
CA TYR A 148 6.26 11.86 -30.88
C TYR A 148 7.27 11.56 -29.76
N SER A 149 8.54 11.86 -30.00
CA SER A 149 9.53 12.03 -28.94
C SER A 149 9.11 13.17 -28.02
N GLY A 150 9.38 13.04 -26.72
CA GLY A 150 9.16 14.14 -25.77
C GLY A 150 9.95 15.41 -26.07
N GLU A 151 10.93 15.41 -26.98
CA GLU A 151 11.58 16.61 -27.52
C GLU A 151 10.82 17.22 -28.71
N GLU A 152 10.31 16.38 -29.62
CA GLU A 152 9.47 16.81 -30.76
C GLU A 152 8.20 17.49 -30.27
N VAL A 153 7.52 16.96 -29.25
CA VAL A 153 6.32 17.60 -28.66
C VAL A 153 6.63 19.02 -28.15
N LYS A 154 7.82 19.25 -27.56
CA LYS A 154 8.22 20.59 -27.10
C LYS A 154 8.48 21.54 -28.27
N GLN A 155 9.02 21.04 -29.39
CA GLN A 155 9.33 21.84 -30.57
C GLN A 155 8.05 22.21 -31.33
N ILE A 156 7.22 21.22 -31.65
CA ILE A 156 5.98 21.39 -32.42
C ILE A 156 4.99 22.29 -31.66
N TYR A 157 4.65 21.92 -30.42
CA TYR A 157 3.63 22.63 -29.63
C TYR A 157 4.20 23.77 -28.76
N LYS A 158 5.51 24.06 -28.88
CA LYS A 158 6.22 25.14 -28.13
C LYS A 158 6.01 25.08 -26.60
N VAL A 159 5.83 23.87 -26.05
CA VAL A 159 5.49 23.65 -24.63
C VAL A 159 6.69 23.42 -23.72
N LYS A 160 6.59 23.92 -22.48
CA LYS A 160 7.58 23.65 -21.42
C LYS A 160 7.57 22.17 -21.02
N GLN A 161 8.75 21.59 -20.83
CA GLN A 161 8.93 20.17 -20.46
C GLN A 161 8.16 19.75 -19.20
N SER A 162 8.13 20.60 -18.16
CA SER A 162 7.37 20.36 -16.94
C SER A 162 5.85 20.35 -17.19
N TRP A 163 5.37 21.20 -18.10
CA TRP A 163 3.95 21.24 -18.49
C TRP A 163 3.56 20.02 -19.32
N LEU A 164 4.41 19.57 -20.24
CA LEU A 164 4.21 18.31 -20.98
C LEU A 164 4.05 17.12 -20.02
N TYR A 165 4.92 16.96 -19.03
CA TYR A 165 4.80 15.86 -18.06
C TYR A 165 3.56 15.99 -17.15
N ALA A 166 3.22 17.20 -16.72
CA ALA A 166 2.02 17.43 -15.91
C ALA A 166 0.73 17.17 -16.71
N SER A 167 0.69 17.61 -17.97
CA SER A 167 -0.44 17.42 -18.89
C SER A 167 -0.61 15.94 -19.25
N ALA A 168 0.46 15.26 -19.68
CA ALA A 168 0.42 13.83 -20.00
C ALA A 168 -0.08 12.97 -18.83
N LYS A 169 0.27 13.32 -17.59
CA LYS A 169 -0.26 12.64 -16.39
C LYS A 169 -1.72 12.95 -16.11
N ARG A 170 -2.20 14.18 -16.35
CA ARG A 170 -3.60 14.59 -16.16
C ARG A 170 -4.54 13.95 -17.18
N HIS A 171 -4.15 13.97 -18.45
CA HIS A 171 -4.92 13.44 -19.57
C HIS A 171 -4.66 11.95 -19.85
N GLN A 172 -3.92 11.28 -18.96
CA GLN A 172 -3.58 9.84 -19.05
C GLN A 172 -3.00 9.41 -20.42
N ILE A 173 -2.17 10.27 -21.01
CA ILE A 173 -1.63 10.06 -22.36
C ILE A 173 -0.76 8.79 -22.37
N PRO A 174 -1.06 7.79 -23.23
CA PRO A 174 -0.24 6.61 -23.38
C PRO A 174 1.18 6.98 -23.81
N MET A 175 2.17 6.53 -23.03
CA MET A 175 3.58 6.79 -23.28
C MET A 175 4.42 5.52 -23.10
N CYS A 176 5.41 5.35 -23.98
CA CYS A 176 6.42 4.30 -23.87
C CYS A 176 7.81 4.91 -23.62
N ARG A 177 8.71 4.11 -23.02
CA ARG A 177 10.06 4.57 -22.69
C ARG A 177 11.09 3.67 -23.38
N ILE A 178 11.76 4.21 -24.38
CA ILE A 178 12.73 3.51 -25.23
C ILE A 178 14.09 4.20 -25.08
N ALA A 179 15.15 3.43 -24.82
CA ALA A 179 16.52 3.92 -24.63
C ALA A 179 16.63 5.13 -23.64
N GLY A 180 15.80 5.16 -22.61
CA GLY A 180 15.76 6.23 -21.61
C GLY A 180 14.94 7.46 -21.99
N ARG A 181 14.61 7.68 -23.27
CA ARG A 181 13.73 8.74 -23.78
C ARG A 181 12.24 8.34 -23.67
N ASN A 182 11.38 9.36 -23.57
CA ASN A 182 9.93 9.19 -23.45
C ASN A 182 9.27 9.50 -24.80
N TYR A 183 8.34 8.65 -25.21
CA TYR A 183 7.60 8.74 -26.46
C TYR A 183 6.09 8.73 -26.16
N TYR A 184 5.31 9.56 -26.85
CA TYR A 184 3.89 9.79 -26.62
C TYR A 184 3.09 9.50 -27.88
N SER A 185 1.90 8.89 -27.76
CA SER A 185 1.00 8.68 -28.90
C SER A 185 0.59 10.01 -29.53
N LYS A 186 0.81 10.19 -30.85
CA LYS A 186 0.49 11.45 -31.56
C LYS A 186 -0.97 11.85 -31.35
N LYS A 187 -1.92 10.97 -31.68
CA LYS A 187 -3.38 11.17 -31.50
C LYS A 187 -3.77 11.76 -30.14
N HIS A 188 -3.13 11.33 -29.05
CA HIS A 188 -3.41 11.80 -27.70
C HIS A 188 -2.72 13.11 -27.34
N ILE A 189 -1.55 13.39 -27.93
CA ILE A 189 -0.92 14.72 -27.87
C ILE A 189 -1.75 15.71 -28.68
N ASP A 190 -2.12 15.38 -29.91
CA ASP A 190 -2.84 16.29 -30.81
C ASP A 190 -4.22 16.67 -30.23
N ALA A 191 -4.91 15.73 -29.58
CA ALA A 191 -6.18 16.01 -28.88
C ALA A 191 -6.04 16.94 -27.64
N VAL A 192 -4.84 17.03 -27.03
CA VAL A 192 -4.60 17.82 -25.79
C VAL A 192 -3.84 19.12 -26.06
N PHE A 193 -3.01 19.14 -27.11
CA PHE A 193 -2.09 20.23 -27.45
C PHE A 193 -2.44 20.89 -28.80
N GLY A 194 -3.13 20.18 -29.70
CA GLY A 194 -3.56 20.69 -31.01
C GLY A 194 -4.79 21.59 -30.98
N THR A 195 -5.31 21.94 -29.80
CA THR A 195 -6.27 23.04 -29.62
C THR A 195 -5.59 24.42 -29.66
N THR A 196 -4.46 24.52 -30.36
CA THR A 196 -3.88 25.81 -30.73
C THR A 196 -4.85 26.54 -31.63
N ILE A 197 -5.29 27.73 -31.20
CA ILE A 197 -6.08 28.63 -32.04
C ILE A 197 -5.16 29.05 -33.18
N ASP A 198 -5.44 28.59 -34.40
CA ASP A 198 -4.73 29.02 -35.60
C ASP A 198 -4.96 30.52 -35.79
N LEU A 199 -3.96 31.33 -35.46
CA LEU A 199 -4.04 32.79 -35.56
C LEU A 199 -4.27 33.23 -37.01
N ASP A 200 -3.78 32.44 -37.96
CA ASP A 200 -3.95 32.65 -39.41
C ASP A 200 -5.39 32.37 -39.88
N ALA A 201 -6.22 31.66 -39.08
CA ALA A 201 -7.65 31.48 -39.33
C ALA A 201 -8.51 32.64 -38.76
N ILE A 202 -7.92 33.57 -38.00
CA ILE A 202 -8.62 34.75 -37.46
C ILE A 202 -8.68 35.83 -38.54
N VAL A 203 -9.70 35.73 -39.40
CA VAL A 203 -10.00 36.71 -40.45
C VAL A 203 -10.45 38.04 -39.84
N ASP A 204 -11.36 37.99 -38.87
CA ASP A 204 -11.99 39.18 -38.28
C ASP A 204 -11.33 39.60 -36.96
N TRP A 205 -10.86 40.85 -36.92
CA TRP A 205 -10.26 41.48 -35.74
C TRP A 205 -11.14 42.63 -35.26
N LEU A 206 -11.63 42.55 -34.02
CA LEU A 206 -12.39 43.65 -33.39
C LEU A 206 -11.45 44.63 -32.70
N SER A 207 -11.69 45.93 -32.86
CA SER A 207 -10.95 46.93 -32.09
C SER A 207 -11.37 46.93 -30.61
N PRO A 208 -10.49 47.33 -29.67
CA PRO A 208 -10.86 47.43 -28.26
C PRO A 208 -12.01 48.43 -27.99
N GLN A 209 -12.27 49.36 -28.91
CA GLN A 209 -13.40 50.29 -28.85
C GLN A 209 -14.71 49.59 -29.27
N GLU A 210 -14.73 48.87 -30.40
CA GLU A 210 -15.90 48.07 -30.80
C GLU A 210 -16.32 47.05 -29.75
N VAL A 211 -15.36 46.44 -29.04
CA VAL A 211 -15.66 45.52 -27.93
C VAL A 211 -16.21 46.27 -26.71
N ALA A 212 -15.73 47.48 -26.43
CA ALA A 212 -16.28 48.32 -25.37
C ALA A 212 -17.74 48.71 -25.67
N ASP A 213 -18.02 49.15 -26.89
CA ASP A 213 -19.33 49.64 -27.32
C ASP A 213 -20.36 48.50 -27.45
N ARG A 214 -19.98 47.34 -28.05
CA ARG A 214 -20.89 46.19 -28.21
C ARG A 214 -21.34 45.56 -26.90
N TYR A 215 -20.49 45.58 -25.87
CA TYR A 215 -20.76 44.92 -24.59
C TYR A 215 -21.01 45.91 -23.43
N GLY A 216 -20.94 47.22 -23.66
CA GLY A 216 -21.10 48.24 -22.63
C GLY A 216 -19.99 48.24 -21.57
N ILE A 217 -18.79 47.77 -21.92
CA ILE A 217 -17.66 47.58 -20.99
C ILE A 217 -16.64 48.70 -21.16
N ASN A 218 -16.11 49.25 -20.06
CA ASN A 218 -15.05 50.25 -20.11
C ASN A 218 -13.82 49.74 -20.90
N LEU A 219 -13.33 50.54 -21.86
CA LEU A 219 -12.13 50.29 -22.68
C LEU A 219 -10.92 49.80 -21.87
N THR A 220 -10.70 50.36 -20.67
CA THR A 220 -9.60 49.96 -19.77
C THR A 220 -9.81 48.54 -19.22
N ALA A 221 -11.06 48.16 -18.93
CA ALA A 221 -11.40 46.82 -18.50
C ALA A 221 -11.19 45.81 -19.64
N VAL A 222 -11.65 46.13 -20.88
CA VAL A 222 -11.41 45.30 -22.08
C VAL A 222 -9.92 45.01 -22.28
N ARG A 223 -9.07 46.05 -22.26
CA ARG A 223 -7.61 45.90 -22.38
C ARG A 223 -7.02 45.04 -21.26
N SER A 224 -7.45 45.25 -20.01
CA SER A 224 -6.97 44.46 -18.86
C SER A 224 -7.39 42.99 -18.95
N TYR A 225 -8.58 42.71 -19.49
CA TYR A 225 -9.14 41.38 -19.65
C TYR A 225 -8.38 40.59 -20.72
N ALA A 226 -8.16 41.20 -21.90
CA ALA A 226 -7.36 40.61 -22.98
C ALA A 226 -5.94 40.25 -22.50
N HIS A 227 -5.28 41.14 -21.75
CA HIS A 227 -3.94 40.87 -21.20
C HIS A 227 -3.92 39.73 -20.17
N ARG A 228 -4.92 39.65 -19.29
CA ARG A 228 -5.04 38.60 -18.26
C ARG A 228 -5.30 37.23 -18.86
N HIS A 229 -6.20 37.14 -19.85
CA HIS A 229 -6.61 35.88 -20.46
C HIS A 229 -5.75 35.48 -21.67
N LYS A 230 -4.72 36.28 -22.03
CA LYS A 230 -3.84 36.06 -23.18
C LYS A 230 -4.61 35.87 -24.49
N ILE A 231 -5.67 36.67 -24.65
CA ILE A 231 -6.41 36.78 -25.91
C ILE A 231 -5.43 37.32 -26.96
N PRO A 232 -5.34 36.72 -28.16
CA PRO A 232 -4.54 37.26 -29.24
C PRO A 232 -4.91 38.71 -29.53
N SER A 233 -3.91 39.58 -29.63
CA SER A 233 -4.05 40.95 -30.13
C SER A 233 -3.39 41.02 -31.50
N LYS A 234 -3.99 41.78 -32.42
CA LYS A 234 -3.38 42.05 -33.72
C LYS A 234 -1.99 42.68 -33.51
N PRO A 235 -0.93 42.19 -34.17
CA PRO A 235 0.40 42.79 -34.11
C PRO A 235 0.44 44.18 -34.77
#